data_AF-A0A8S9H8T5-F1
#
_entry.id   AF-A0A8S9H8T5-F1
#
_cell.length_a   1.000
_cell.length_b   1.000
_cell.length_c   1.000
_cell.angle_alpha   90.00
_cell.angle_beta   90.00
_cell.angle_gamma   90.00
#
_symmetry.space_group_name_H-M   'P 1'
#
loop_
_entity.id
_entity.type
_entity.pdbx_description
1 polymer ?
#
loop_
_entity_poly.entity_id
_entity_poly.type
_entity_poly.pdbx_seq_one_letter_code
_entity_poly.pdbx_strand_id
1 'polypeptide(L)'
;MCRVLKEKLSKVDLSFLNHKKKMTFWINTYNACVMNGFLEHGLPSSKEKLLTILKMATIDVGGTQLSALDIEGSILHSPCEPLEALSTDVHKRYGFRCVEPNLMFVLCRGDWSSPALRVYTAEDVVNELIKARSEYLEASIGISGRKKIVIPRFLHKRLRDFADDEGTLVEWICRQLPQGQRCLQLKETAMEWLKKQSESSLNKLIEMVMKNNKMTDYENNLYKNLKSGKLEVRVSYRTFLCPYCPKQKVGLYIDILQHASGVGNSSSKKRSLTEKACHRALAKYLRKDLADYATATVSRRSKALASLTGDIPLAYDDQFEKLVWPWKGILVNIPTKMGHDGLCCTGESGPQLKDELIRRGFNPIRVRTVWDCFGHSGTGIVEFNRDWNGLNDALLFKKAYQEDGHGKKDWLSGGAAATDSSLYAWLANADDYYRANYIGEYLRKMGDLKSISRFAEEEARKDHKLVQRLNVISENIQNQLRMLEEKFSKTSIALKCETEEKDKILHGYNQDLTGRQQRSTDHFNRIFADHEKQKAQLESQMKELQIRESVLAKRDAENETQRKIVAKELEQSAAKYSYVQLVALEQQKTREKVKKMAVDHKV
;
A
#
# COMPACT_ATOMS: atom_id res chain seq x y z
N MET A 1 25.18 -32.99 11.02
CA MET A 1 25.27 -33.45 9.61
C MET A 1 26.42 -34.46 9.48
N CYS A 2 26.26 -35.58 8.76
CA CYS A 2 27.32 -36.59 8.62
C CYS A 2 28.59 -36.02 7.98
N ARG A 3 29.77 -36.32 8.54
CA ARG A 3 31.09 -35.84 8.07
C ARG A 3 31.30 -36.06 6.57
N VAL A 4 30.84 -37.21 6.07
CA VAL A 4 30.92 -37.60 4.64
C VAL A 4 30.13 -36.65 3.73
N LEU A 5 28.96 -36.15 4.19
CA LEU A 5 28.17 -35.21 3.40
C LEU A 5 28.82 -33.82 3.36
N LYS A 6 29.38 -33.34 4.48
CA LYS A 6 30.13 -32.07 4.51
C LYS A 6 31.31 -32.11 3.52
N GLU A 7 32.03 -33.23 3.46
CA GLU A 7 33.16 -33.41 2.53
C GLU A 7 32.74 -33.52 1.06
N LYS A 8 31.56 -34.11 0.78
CA LYS A 8 31.03 -34.13 -0.59
C LYS A 8 30.53 -32.75 -1.04
N LEU A 9 29.95 -31.97 -0.14
CA LEU A 9 29.48 -30.61 -0.42
C LEU A 9 30.63 -29.66 -0.72
N SER A 10 31.77 -29.76 -0.03
CA SER A 10 32.94 -28.90 -0.32
C SER A 10 33.52 -29.12 -1.72
N LYS A 11 33.23 -30.24 -2.38
CA LYS A 11 33.72 -30.59 -3.72
C LYS A 11 32.65 -30.47 -4.82
N VAL A 12 31.44 -30.02 -4.50
CA VAL A 12 30.33 -29.98 -5.46
C VAL A 12 30.45 -28.80 -6.42
N ASP A 13 30.27 -29.04 -7.72
CA ASP A 13 30.08 -27.99 -8.71
C ASP A 13 28.58 -27.80 -9.01
N LEU A 14 28.10 -26.57 -8.84
CA LEU A 14 26.70 -26.19 -9.04
C LEU A 14 26.44 -25.54 -10.40
N SER A 15 27.47 -25.36 -11.24
CA SER A 15 27.38 -24.69 -12.55
C SER A 15 26.41 -25.38 -13.51
N PHE A 16 26.30 -26.71 -13.43
CA PHE A 16 25.45 -27.54 -14.30
C PHE A 16 24.00 -27.68 -13.81
N LEU A 17 23.65 -27.13 -12.64
CA LEU A 17 22.30 -27.27 -12.10
C LEU A 17 21.32 -26.29 -12.75
N ASN A 18 20.19 -26.82 -13.21
CA ASN A 18 19.07 -25.98 -13.64
C ASN A 18 18.44 -25.24 -12.44
N HIS A 19 17.61 -24.25 -12.72
CA HIS A 19 16.99 -23.39 -11.70
C HIS A 19 16.29 -24.18 -10.58
N LYS A 20 15.47 -25.18 -10.94
CA LYS A 20 14.73 -26.00 -9.97
C LYS A 20 15.67 -26.78 -9.06
N LYS A 21 16.66 -27.49 -9.64
CA LYS A 21 17.66 -28.26 -8.89
C LYS A 21 18.49 -27.37 -7.97
N LYS A 22 18.91 -26.19 -8.45
CA LYS A 22 19.67 -25.20 -7.68
C LYS A 22 18.84 -24.67 -6.50
N MET A 23 17.56 -24.38 -6.73
CA MET A 23 16.62 -23.93 -5.69
C MET A 23 16.47 -24.97 -4.58
N THR A 24 16.13 -26.20 -4.96
CA THR A 24 15.99 -27.33 -4.03
C THR A 24 17.26 -27.57 -3.23
N PHE A 25 18.42 -27.54 -3.91
CA PHE A 25 19.72 -27.70 -3.27
C PHE A 25 19.94 -26.66 -2.17
N TRP A 26 19.73 -25.38 -2.46
CA TRP A 26 19.97 -24.31 -1.49
C TRP A 26 18.96 -24.30 -0.34
N ILE A 27 17.66 -24.56 -0.58
CA ILE A 27 16.65 -24.68 0.48
C ILE A 27 17.03 -25.79 1.47
N ASN A 28 17.35 -26.98 0.95
CA ASN A 28 17.75 -28.12 1.77
C ASN A 28 19.07 -27.86 2.50
N THR A 29 20.03 -27.22 1.84
CA THR A 29 21.34 -26.87 2.41
C THR A 29 21.19 -25.87 3.55
N TYR A 30 20.37 -24.83 3.36
CA TYR A 30 20.05 -23.85 4.41
C TYR A 30 19.43 -24.54 5.62
N ASN A 31 18.33 -25.28 5.40
CA ASN A 31 17.60 -25.95 6.48
C ASN A 31 18.52 -26.92 7.25
N ALA A 32 19.35 -27.69 6.53
CA ALA A 32 20.31 -28.58 7.15
C ALA A 32 21.44 -27.84 7.91
N CYS A 33 21.89 -26.69 7.38
CA CYS A 33 22.90 -25.84 8.02
C CYS A 33 22.38 -25.25 9.34
N VAL A 34 21.17 -24.71 9.35
CA VAL A 34 20.51 -24.19 10.56
C VAL A 34 20.35 -25.29 11.62
N MET A 35 19.82 -26.45 11.22
CA MET A 35 19.67 -27.59 12.12
C MET A 35 21.02 -28.07 12.68
N ASN A 36 22.06 -28.07 11.87
CA ASN A 36 23.42 -28.41 12.32
C ASN A 36 23.95 -27.37 13.32
N GLY A 37 23.69 -26.08 13.09
CA GLY A 37 24.02 -25.01 14.03
C GLY A 37 23.37 -25.21 15.41
N PHE A 38 22.10 -25.65 15.46
CA PHE A 38 21.44 -25.96 16.73
C PHE A 38 21.98 -27.21 17.40
N LEU A 39 22.42 -28.21 16.65
CA LEU A 39 23.06 -29.39 17.22
C LEU A 39 24.44 -29.08 17.81
N GLU A 40 25.19 -28.17 17.18
CA GLU A 40 26.54 -27.79 17.63
C GLU A 40 26.53 -26.76 18.76
N HIS A 41 25.59 -25.80 18.74
CA HIS A 41 25.56 -24.65 19.67
C HIS A 41 24.36 -24.64 20.63
N GLY A 42 23.45 -25.61 20.52
CA GLY A 42 22.24 -25.70 21.33
C GLY A 42 21.08 -24.83 20.81
N LEU A 43 19.94 -24.92 21.49
CA LEU A 43 18.75 -24.13 21.15
C LEU A 43 18.87 -22.66 21.61
N PRO A 44 18.46 -21.69 20.79
CA PRO A 44 18.57 -20.28 21.14
C PRO A 44 17.56 -19.86 22.22
N SER A 45 18.05 -19.21 23.28
CA SER A 45 17.20 -18.68 24.35
C SER A 45 16.70 -17.25 24.11
N SER A 46 17.25 -16.52 23.12
CA SER A 46 16.83 -15.17 22.72
C SER A 46 17.03 -14.94 21.23
N LYS A 47 16.47 -13.84 20.70
CA LYS A 47 16.65 -13.46 19.29
C LYS A 47 18.10 -13.11 18.94
N GLU A 48 18.83 -12.46 19.85
CA GLU A 48 20.25 -12.15 19.61
C GLU A 48 21.09 -13.43 19.54
N LYS A 49 20.81 -14.40 20.42
CA LYS A 49 21.46 -15.71 20.39
C LYS A 49 21.11 -16.48 19.12
N LEU A 50 19.85 -16.45 18.67
CA LEU A 50 19.46 -17.06 17.39
C LEU A 50 20.27 -16.49 16.22
N LEU A 51 20.38 -15.16 16.12
CA LEU A 51 21.19 -14.52 15.08
C LEU A 51 22.67 -14.90 15.18
N THR A 52 23.20 -15.06 16.39
CA THR A 52 24.58 -15.50 16.63
C THR A 52 24.78 -16.93 16.15
N ILE A 53 23.87 -17.85 16.48
CA ILE A 53 23.92 -19.25 16.03
C ILE A 53 23.83 -19.32 14.50
N LEU A 54 22.93 -18.55 13.86
CA LEU A 54 22.82 -18.52 12.40
C LEU A 54 24.08 -17.98 11.70
N LYS A 55 24.83 -17.07 12.35
CA LYS A 55 26.14 -16.61 11.87
C LYS A 55 27.22 -17.69 12.00
N MET A 56 27.20 -18.45 13.09
CA MET A 56 28.19 -19.50 13.36
C MET A 56 27.91 -20.81 12.60
N ALA A 57 26.65 -21.06 12.26
CA ALA A 57 26.22 -22.18 11.44
C ALA A 57 26.78 -22.03 10.01
N THR A 58 27.91 -22.67 9.76
CA THR A 58 28.64 -22.57 8.49
C THR A 58 28.71 -23.90 7.76
N ILE A 59 28.74 -23.83 6.43
CA ILE A 59 28.87 -24.98 5.54
C ILE A 59 29.77 -24.62 4.36
N ASP A 60 30.60 -25.56 3.93
CA ASP A 60 31.44 -25.43 2.75
C ASP A 60 30.72 -26.05 1.54
N VAL A 61 30.51 -25.23 0.51
CA VAL A 61 29.90 -25.64 -0.75
C VAL A 61 30.82 -25.24 -1.91
N GLY A 62 31.39 -26.23 -2.59
CA GLY A 62 32.29 -26.00 -3.73
C GLY A 62 33.52 -25.16 -3.37
N GLY A 63 34.07 -25.33 -2.17
CA GLY A 63 35.23 -24.61 -1.65
C GLY A 63 34.93 -23.21 -1.13
N THR A 64 33.65 -22.83 -1.02
CA THR A 64 33.22 -21.54 -0.48
C THR A 64 32.53 -21.76 0.87
N GLN A 65 33.08 -21.18 1.93
CA GLN A 65 32.48 -21.22 3.27
C GLN A 65 31.35 -20.21 3.37
N LEU A 66 30.14 -20.69 3.67
CA LEU A 66 28.91 -19.89 3.74
C LEU A 66 28.22 -20.09 5.09
N SER A 67 27.80 -19.00 5.75
CA SER A 67 26.92 -19.09 6.91
C SER A 67 25.46 -19.28 6.50
N ALA A 68 24.61 -19.71 7.43
CA ALA A 68 23.17 -19.78 7.19
C ALA A 68 22.59 -18.40 6.82
N LEU A 69 23.11 -17.31 7.41
CA LEU A 69 22.71 -15.94 7.00
C LEU A 69 23.18 -15.58 5.59
N ASP A 70 24.35 -16.03 5.16
CA ASP A 70 24.84 -15.78 3.80
C ASP A 70 23.97 -16.50 2.77
N ILE A 71 23.58 -17.74 3.06
CA ILE A 71 22.68 -18.51 2.19
C ILE A 71 21.30 -17.85 2.12
N GLU A 72 20.73 -17.42 3.26
CA GLU A 72 19.42 -16.78 3.28
C GLU A 72 19.42 -15.39 2.63
N GLY A 73 20.38 -14.54 2.98
CA GLY A 73 20.43 -13.15 2.54
C GLY A 73 21.03 -12.95 1.16
N SER A 74 22.04 -13.75 0.76
CA SER A 74 22.74 -13.55 -0.52
C SER A 74 22.32 -14.53 -1.61
N ILE A 75 21.76 -15.70 -1.26
CA ILE A 75 21.38 -16.74 -2.24
C ILE A 75 19.86 -16.85 -2.34
N LEU A 76 19.16 -17.17 -1.25
CA LEU A 76 17.70 -17.38 -1.17
C LEU A 76 16.94 -16.07 -0.89
N HIS A 77 17.28 -15.01 -1.62
CA HIS A 77 16.80 -13.65 -1.40
C HIS A 77 15.28 -13.50 -1.46
N SER A 78 14.74 -12.61 -0.61
CA SER A 78 13.31 -12.27 -0.50
C SER A 78 13.03 -10.93 -1.21
N PRO A 79 11.87 -10.75 -1.88
CA PRO A 79 11.66 -9.69 -2.88
C PRO A 79 11.70 -8.23 -2.41
N CYS A 80 11.72 -7.94 -1.11
CA CYS A 80 11.52 -6.58 -0.58
C CYS A 80 12.77 -5.92 0.04
N GLU A 81 13.96 -6.50 -0.12
CA GLU A 81 15.21 -5.83 0.25
C GLU A 81 15.89 -5.23 -0.99
N PRO A 82 16.31 -3.95 -0.97
CA PRO A 82 16.92 -3.28 -2.11
C PRO A 82 18.12 -4.06 -2.66
N LEU A 83 18.09 -4.38 -3.95
CA LEU A 83 19.14 -5.12 -4.66
C LEU A 83 20.53 -4.43 -4.58
N GLU A 84 20.54 -3.13 -4.25
CA GLU A 84 21.74 -2.29 -4.09
C GLU A 84 22.61 -2.68 -2.87
N ALA A 85 22.09 -3.44 -1.90
CA ALA A 85 22.85 -3.92 -0.74
C ALA A 85 23.49 -5.31 -0.93
N LEU A 86 23.21 -6.00 -2.04
CA LEU A 86 23.51 -7.43 -2.25
C LEU A 86 24.69 -7.76 -3.17
N SER A 87 25.51 -6.77 -3.57
CA SER A 87 26.67 -6.98 -4.45
C SER A 87 27.84 -7.68 -3.74
N THR A 88 27.57 -8.87 -3.17
CA THR A 88 28.58 -9.80 -2.66
C THR A 88 28.97 -10.76 -3.78
N ASP A 89 30.23 -11.22 -3.79
CA ASP A 89 30.69 -12.22 -4.77
C ASP A 89 29.89 -13.54 -4.69
N VAL A 90 29.29 -13.81 -3.53
CA VAL A 90 28.39 -14.94 -3.27
C VAL A 90 27.10 -14.82 -4.10
N HIS A 91 26.45 -13.66 -4.14
CA HIS A 91 25.24 -13.46 -4.93
C HIS A 91 25.52 -13.60 -6.44
N LYS A 92 26.65 -13.05 -6.92
CA LYS A 92 27.08 -13.20 -8.32
C LYS A 92 27.32 -14.66 -8.71
N ARG A 93 27.87 -15.46 -7.79
CA ARG A 93 28.22 -16.88 -8.04
C ARG A 93 27.00 -17.80 -7.90
N TYR A 94 26.14 -17.58 -6.91
CA TYR A 94 25.09 -18.55 -6.54
C TYR A 94 23.65 -18.02 -6.60
N GLY A 95 23.44 -16.71 -6.72
CA GLY A 95 22.11 -16.09 -6.70
C GLY A 95 21.16 -16.55 -7.81
N PHE A 96 19.87 -16.31 -7.59
CA PHE A 96 18.79 -16.56 -8.54
C PHE A 96 18.47 -15.30 -9.36
N ARG A 97 18.11 -15.49 -10.64
CA ARG A 97 17.67 -14.39 -11.52
C ARG A 97 16.22 -13.97 -11.29
N CYS A 98 15.38 -14.88 -10.78
CA CYS A 98 13.98 -14.63 -10.48
C CYS A 98 13.73 -14.88 -8.99
N VAL A 99 12.95 -13.99 -8.36
CA VAL A 99 12.62 -14.10 -6.93
C VAL A 99 11.44 -15.05 -6.77
N GLU A 100 11.58 -16.05 -5.89
CA GLU A 100 10.52 -17.01 -5.58
C GLU A 100 9.77 -16.56 -4.31
N PRO A 101 8.51 -16.10 -4.42
CA PRO A 101 7.76 -15.55 -3.28
C PRO A 101 7.43 -16.58 -2.20
N ASN A 102 7.47 -17.88 -2.52
CA ASN A 102 7.16 -18.93 -1.56
C ASN A 102 8.36 -19.33 -0.67
N LEU A 103 9.57 -18.79 -0.92
CA LEU A 103 10.78 -19.17 -0.19
C LEU A 103 10.65 -18.98 1.33
N MET A 104 10.03 -17.91 1.77
CA MET A 104 9.85 -17.64 3.20
C MET A 104 8.97 -18.66 3.95
N PHE A 105 8.20 -19.47 3.22
CA PHE A 105 7.38 -20.56 3.79
C PHE A 105 8.11 -21.90 3.84
N VAL A 106 9.40 -21.94 3.48
CA VAL A 106 10.20 -23.18 3.46
C VAL A 106 11.53 -23.07 4.21
N LEU A 107 11.95 -21.86 4.54
CA LEU A 107 13.16 -21.60 5.33
C LEU A 107 12.83 -21.68 6.82
N CYS A 108 13.29 -22.75 7.48
CA CYS A 108 13.08 -22.96 8.90
C CYS A 108 14.22 -22.33 9.72
N ARG A 109 13.93 -21.21 10.39
CA ARG A 109 14.87 -20.53 11.30
C ARG A 109 14.87 -21.10 12.73
N GLY A 110 13.97 -22.04 13.03
CA GLY A 110 13.86 -22.67 14.35
C GLY A 110 13.18 -21.85 15.44
N ASP A 111 12.38 -20.84 15.08
CA ASP A 111 11.48 -20.17 16.03
C ASP A 111 10.07 -20.81 16.04
N TRP A 112 9.28 -20.51 17.07
CA TRP A 112 7.91 -21.07 17.23
C TRP A 112 6.96 -20.75 16.08
N SER A 113 7.28 -19.74 15.27
CA SER A 113 6.51 -19.33 14.10
C SER A 113 7.18 -19.74 12.78
N SER A 114 8.21 -20.59 12.82
CA SER A 114 8.93 -21.01 11.62
C SER A 114 8.09 -21.99 10.81
N PRO A 115 8.25 -22.02 9.48
CA PRO A 115 7.66 -23.06 8.66
C PRO A 115 8.11 -24.46 9.08
N ALA A 116 7.26 -25.46 8.82
CA ALA A 116 7.58 -26.85 9.11
C ALA A 116 8.80 -27.32 8.30
N LEU A 117 9.75 -27.95 8.98
CA LEU A 117 10.96 -28.48 8.35
C LEU A 117 10.61 -29.61 7.37
N ARG A 118 11.11 -29.52 6.14
CA ARG A 118 10.89 -30.48 5.05
C ARG A 118 12.14 -30.66 4.21
N VAL A 119 12.18 -31.78 3.49
CA VAL A 119 13.17 -32.03 2.45
C VAL A 119 12.47 -31.82 1.11
N TYR A 120 13.04 -30.97 0.27
CA TYR A 120 12.48 -30.62 -1.04
C TYR A 120 13.12 -31.46 -2.14
N THR A 121 12.37 -31.75 -3.20
CA THR A 121 12.87 -32.46 -4.38
C THR A 121 12.84 -31.57 -5.62
N ALA A 122 13.73 -31.81 -6.58
CA ALA A 122 13.81 -30.97 -7.79
C ALA A 122 12.72 -31.30 -8.83
N GLU A 123 12.08 -32.46 -8.70
CA GLU A 123 11.01 -32.92 -9.59
C GLU A 123 9.77 -32.04 -9.45
N ASP A 124 9.39 -31.70 -8.20
CA ASP A 124 8.14 -31.00 -7.90
C ASP A 124 8.29 -29.78 -6.96
N VAL A 125 9.48 -29.18 -6.89
CA VAL A 125 9.81 -28.09 -5.95
C VAL A 125 8.78 -26.95 -5.92
N VAL A 126 8.20 -26.59 -7.06
CA VAL A 126 7.23 -25.48 -7.18
C VAL A 126 5.92 -25.81 -6.46
N ASN A 127 5.40 -27.02 -6.64
CA ASN A 127 4.18 -27.44 -5.96
C ASN A 127 4.44 -27.71 -4.47
N GLU A 128 5.62 -28.25 -4.13
CA GLU A 128 6.05 -28.42 -2.73
C GLU A 128 6.13 -27.08 -1.98
N LEU A 129 6.63 -26.02 -2.64
CA LEU A 129 6.67 -24.64 -2.15
C LEU A 129 5.25 -24.08 -1.90
N ILE A 130 4.35 -24.24 -2.88
CA ILE A 130 2.95 -23.81 -2.79
C ILE A 130 2.24 -24.52 -1.63
N LYS A 131 2.45 -25.83 -1.52
CA LYS A 131 1.88 -26.66 -0.45
C LYS A 131 2.39 -26.24 0.93
N ALA A 132 3.70 -26.01 1.06
CA ALA A 132 4.29 -25.54 2.31
C ALA A 132 3.72 -24.18 2.76
N ARG A 133 3.51 -23.26 1.82
CA ARG A 133 2.81 -21.99 2.10
C ARG A 133 1.39 -22.23 2.60
N SER A 134 0.58 -23.00 1.88
CA SER A 134 -0.83 -23.21 2.26
C SER A 134 -0.97 -23.85 3.64
N GLU A 135 -0.14 -24.85 3.94
CA GLU A 135 -0.14 -25.52 5.26
C GLU A 135 0.38 -24.59 6.37
N TYR A 136 1.37 -23.75 6.09
CA TYR A 136 1.82 -22.73 7.05
C TYR A 136 0.70 -21.72 7.35
N LEU A 137 0.02 -21.20 6.33
CA LEU A 137 -1.08 -20.24 6.51
C LEU A 137 -2.23 -20.86 7.29
N GLU A 138 -2.59 -22.11 6.99
CA GLU A 138 -3.64 -22.83 7.72
C GLU A 138 -3.27 -23.06 9.20
N ALA A 139 -2.01 -23.39 9.49
CA ALA A 139 -1.55 -23.62 10.86
C ALA A 139 -1.42 -22.32 11.67
N SER A 140 -0.92 -21.25 11.04
CA SER A 140 -0.47 -20.05 11.73
C SER A 140 -1.53 -18.97 11.89
N ILE A 141 -2.60 -19.01 11.08
CA ILE A 141 -3.67 -18.02 11.10
C ILE A 141 -4.78 -18.50 12.02
N GLY A 142 -5.08 -17.67 13.02
CA GLY A 142 -6.08 -17.96 14.05
C GLY A 142 -7.24 -16.98 14.03
N ILE A 143 -8.34 -17.37 14.67
CA ILE A 143 -9.44 -16.48 15.03
C ILE A 143 -9.39 -16.29 16.54
N SER A 144 -9.23 -15.05 17.00
CA SER A 144 -9.35 -14.70 18.41
C SER A 144 -10.82 -14.76 18.84
N GLY A 145 -11.10 -15.02 20.13
CA GLY A 145 -12.46 -15.12 20.69
C GLY A 145 -13.37 -13.90 20.44
N ARG A 146 -12.83 -12.75 20.02
CA ARG A 146 -13.59 -11.58 19.55
C ARG A 146 -13.88 -11.59 18.04
N LYS A 147 -13.83 -12.75 17.37
CA LYS A 147 -13.93 -12.90 15.90
C LYS A 147 -12.93 -12.02 15.13
N LYS A 148 -11.70 -11.88 15.65
CA LYS A 148 -10.62 -11.14 14.97
C LYS A 148 -9.61 -12.10 14.39
N ILE A 149 -9.18 -11.83 13.16
CA ILE A 149 -8.09 -12.60 12.53
C ILE A 149 -6.78 -12.25 13.21
N VAL A 150 -6.05 -13.28 13.60
CA VAL A 150 -4.72 -13.18 14.19
C VAL A 150 -3.73 -13.59 13.12
N ILE A 151 -2.97 -12.60 12.63
CA ILE A 151 -1.90 -12.80 11.67
C ILE A 151 -0.58 -12.92 12.44
N PRO A 152 0.24 -13.95 12.19
CA PRO A 152 1.57 -14.07 12.75
C PRO A 152 2.40 -12.80 12.53
N ARG A 153 3.13 -12.37 13.57
CA ARG A 153 4.00 -11.17 13.50
C ARG A 153 5.00 -11.24 12.34
N PHE A 154 5.44 -12.44 11.97
CA PHE A 154 6.33 -12.66 10.82
C PHE A 154 5.70 -12.20 9.50
N LEU A 155 4.46 -12.60 9.22
CA LEU A 155 3.73 -12.19 8.01
C LEU A 155 3.42 -10.69 8.04
N HIS A 156 3.03 -10.17 9.20
CA HIS A 156 2.72 -8.75 9.35
C HIS A 156 3.96 -7.85 9.13
N LYS A 157 5.15 -8.28 9.56
CA LYS A 157 6.41 -7.56 9.28
C LYS A 157 6.77 -7.53 7.80
N ARG A 158 6.38 -8.55 7.05
CA ARG A 158 6.58 -8.67 5.60
C ARG A 158 5.31 -8.37 4.82
N LEU A 159 4.43 -7.54 5.37
CA LEU A 159 3.14 -7.22 4.75
C LEU A 159 3.33 -6.76 3.28
N ARG A 160 4.34 -5.91 3.03
CA ARG A 160 4.66 -5.36 1.70
C ARG A 160 5.11 -6.40 0.67
N ASP A 161 5.50 -7.60 1.11
CA ASP A 161 5.86 -8.70 0.20
C ASP A 161 4.61 -9.32 -0.45
N PHE A 162 3.42 -9.06 0.12
CA PHE A 162 2.17 -9.72 -0.26
C PHE A 162 1.02 -8.75 -0.57
N ALA A 163 1.02 -7.57 0.05
CA ALA A 163 -0.11 -6.65 0.05
C ALA A 163 0.32 -5.21 0.38
N ASP A 164 -0.51 -4.24 0.00
CA ASP A 164 -0.25 -2.82 0.25
C ASP A 164 -0.69 -2.37 1.65
N ASP A 165 -1.70 -3.03 2.21
CA ASP A 165 -2.31 -2.71 3.49
C ASP A 165 -2.83 -3.97 4.22
N GLU A 166 -3.29 -3.80 5.46
CA GLU A 166 -3.78 -4.93 6.27
C GLU A 166 -5.03 -5.59 5.68
N GLY A 167 -5.91 -4.82 5.01
CA GLY A 167 -7.11 -5.33 4.37
C GLY A 167 -6.78 -6.19 3.16
N THR A 168 -5.91 -5.70 2.28
CA THR A 168 -5.43 -6.46 1.12
C THR A 168 -4.59 -7.69 1.54
N LEU A 169 -3.89 -7.64 2.68
CA LEU A 169 -3.20 -8.80 3.25
C LEU A 169 -4.18 -9.90 3.66
N VAL A 170 -5.28 -9.53 4.33
CA VAL A 170 -6.33 -10.47 4.73
C VAL A 170 -6.99 -11.09 3.50
N GLU A 171 -7.24 -10.31 2.45
CA GLU A 171 -7.79 -10.82 1.19
C GLU A 171 -6.81 -11.79 0.51
N TRP A 172 -5.52 -11.43 0.44
CA TRP A 172 -4.47 -12.29 -0.11
C TRP A 172 -4.42 -13.63 0.63
N ILE A 173 -4.39 -13.61 1.98
CA ILE A 173 -4.45 -14.80 2.84
C ILE A 173 -5.65 -15.67 2.46
N CYS A 174 -6.84 -15.09 2.37
CA CYS A 174 -8.07 -15.83 2.06
C CYS A 174 -8.03 -16.49 0.68
N ARG A 175 -7.35 -15.91 -0.30
CA ARG A 175 -7.14 -16.51 -1.62
C ARG A 175 -6.16 -17.70 -1.58
N GLN A 176 -5.16 -17.68 -0.70
CA GLN A 176 -4.17 -18.76 -0.60
C GLN A 176 -4.64 -19.97 0.23
N LEU A 177 -5.66 -19.80 1.08
CA LEU A 177 -6.18 -20.88 1.93
C LEU A 177 -7.02 -21.90 1.14
N PRO A 178 -6.84 -23.22 1.40
CA PRO A 178 -7.61 -24.29 0.74
C PRO A 178 -9.10 -24.29 1.13
N GLN A 179 -9.93 -25.09 0.45
CA GLN A 179 -11.40 -25.19 0.67
C GLN A 179 -11.78 -26.07 1.89
N GLY A 180 -10.96 -26.10 2.94
CA GLY A 180 -11.30 -26.83 4.17
C GLY A 180 -12.33 -26.11 5.03
N GLN A 181 -13.13 -26.85 5.81
CA GLN A 181 -14.19 -26.29 6.66
C GLN A 181 -13.71 -25.22 7.65
N ARG A 182 -12.51 -25.40 8.24
CA ARG A 182 -11.84 -24.39 9.07
C ARG A 182 -11.45 -23.14 8.27
N CYS A 183 -10.95 -23.33 7.05
CA CYS A 183 -10.58 -22.24 6.15
C CYS A 183 -11.79 -21.44 5.67
N LEU A 184 -12.96 -22.08 5.51
CA LEU A 184 -14.22 -21.39 5.20
C LEU A 184 -14.63 -20.44 6.33
N GLN A 185 -14.59 -20.89 7.59
CA GLN A 185 -14.88 -20.03 8.75
C GLN A 185 -13.92 -18.84 8.86
N LEU A 186 -12.64 -19.05 8.56
CA LEU A 186 -11.64 -17.99 8.46
C LEU A 186 -11.98 -16.99 7.35
N LYS A 187 -12.36 -17.47 6.16
CA LYS A 187 -12.77 -16.62 5.03
C LYS A 187 -14.03 -15.82 5.35
N GLU A 188 -15.05 -16.42 5.96
CA GLU A 188 -16.27 -15.73 6.37
C GLU A 188 -15.97 -14.61 7.39
N THR A 189 -15.19 -14.92 8.41
CA THR A 189 -14.79 -13.94 9.44
C THR A 189 -13.94 -12.81 8.84
N ALA A 190 -13.08 -13.12 7.88
CA ALA A 190 -12.30 -12.13 7.13
C ALA A 190 -13.18 -11.17 6.34
N MET A 191 -14.14 -11.70 5.60
CA MET A 191 -15.06 -10.92 4.78
C MET A 191 -15.96 -10.03 5.64
N GLU A 192 -16.43 -10.54 6.79
CA GLU A 192 -17.22 -9.74 7.74
C GLU A 192 -16.40 -8.58 8.32
N TRP A 193 -15.11 -8.82 8.62
CA TRP A 193 -14.20 -7.79 9.11
C TRP A 193 -13.91 -6.72 8.05
N LEU A 194 -13.62 -7.13 6.81
CA LEU A 194 -13.39 -6.21 5.68
C LEU A 194 -14.63 -5.35 5.41
N LYS A 195 -15.83 -5.93 5.47
CA LYS A 195 -17.10 -5.21 5.30
C LYS A 195 -17.32 -4.16 6.39
N LYS A 196 -17.03 -4.49 7.65
CA LYS A 196 -17.11 -3.52 8.77
C LYS A 196 -16.12 -2.36 8.59
N GLN A 197 -14.94 -2.63 8.04
CA GLN A 197 -13.93 -1.60 7.80
C GLN A 197 -14.30 -0.66 6.65
N SER A 198 -14.89 -1.19 5.56
CA SER A 198 -15.37 -0.40 4.44
C SER A 198 -16.59 0.46 4.82
N GLU A 199 -17.56 -0.09 5.56
CA GLU A 199 -18.71 0.65 6.10
C GLU A 199 -18.27 1.77 7.05
N SER A 200 -17.28 1.51 7.93
CA SER A 200 -16.72 2.54 8.82
C SER A 200 -16.05 3.68 8.03
N SER A 201 -15.35 3.34 6.94
CA SER A 201 -14.66 4.32 6.09
C SER A 201 -15.63 5.14 5.25
N LEU A 202 -16.66 4.50 4.70
CA LEU A 202 -17.74 5.16 3.97
C LEU A 202 -18.54 6.09 4.90
N ASN A 203 -18.86 5.66 6.12
CA ASN A 203 -19.55 6.48 7.11
C ASN A 203 -18.74 7.72 7.51
N LYS A 204 -17.40 7.61 7.65
CA LYS A 204 -16.52 8.77 7.87
C LYS A 204 -16.51 9.74 6.68
N LEU A 205 -16.50 9.22 5.45
CA LEU A 205 -16.57 10.04 4.24
C LEU A 205 -17.92 10.75 4.12
N ILE A 206 -19.03 10.05 4.38
CA ILE A 206 -20.38 10.61 4.41
C ILE A 206 -20.46 11.70 5.48
N GLU A 207 -19.94 11.48 6.68
CA GLU A 207 -19.94 12.48 7.76
C GLU A 207 -19.09 13.71 7.38
N MET A 208 -17.96 13.52 6.68
CA MET A 208 -17.11 14.60 6.19
C MET A 208 -17.79 15.41 5.07
N VAL A 209 -18.44 14.74 4.11
CA VAL A 209 -19.21 15.38 3.04
C VAL A 209 -20.41 16.14 3.61
N MET A 210 -21.13 15.56 4.56
CA MET A 210 -22.25 16.22 5.25
C MET A 210 -21.79 17.45 6.06
N LYS A 211 -20.63 17.39 6.72
CA LYS A 211 -20.02 18.55 7.39
C LYS A 211 -19.63 19.64 6.39
N ASN A 212 -19.08 19.27 5.23
CA ASN A 212 -18.69 20.21 4.18
C ASN A 212 -19.92 20.87 3.51
N ASN A 213 -21.01 20.15 3.30
CA ASN A 213 -22.25 20.71 2.75
C ASN A 213 -22.89 21.72 3.73
N LYS A 214 -23.02 21.36 5.01
CA LYS A 214 -23.49 22.29 6.05
C LYS A 214 -22.63 23.55 6.14
N MET A 215 -21.31 23.41 6.00
CA MET A 215 -20.38 24.54 5.98
C MET A 215 -20.57 25.43 4.75
N THR A 216 -20.87 24.85 3.59
CA THR A 216 -21.07 25.56 2.32
C THR A 216 -22.40 26.33 2.31
N ASP A 217 -23.46 25.74 2.85
CA ASP A 217 -24.77 26.40 2.99
C ASP A 217 -24.69 27.59 3.94
N TYR A 218 -23.97 27.42 5.05
CA TYR A 218 -23.72 28.49 6.01
C TYR A 218 -22.83 29.61 5.43
N GLU A 219 -21.77 29.25 4.69
CA GLU A 219 -20.92 30.20 3.95
C GLU A 219 -21.74 31.04 2.95
N ASN A 220 -22.63 30.40 2.19
CA ASN A 220 -23.46 31.08 1.20
C ASN A 220 -24.48 32.03 1.84
N ASN A 221 -25.06 31.68 2.98
CA ASN A 221 -25.96 32.56 3.73
C ASN A 221 -25.20 33.79 4.28
N LEU A 222 -24.02 33.59 4.87
CA LEU A 222 -23.18 34.68 5.36
C LEU A 222 -22.70 35.61 4.24
N TYR A 223 -22.33 35.04 3.09
CA TYR A 223 -21.99 35.81 1.89
C TYR A 223 -23.14 36.70 1.42
N LYS A 224 -24.39 36.20 1.45
CA LYS A 224 -25.59 37.00 1.14
C LYS A 224 -25.81 38.12 2.16
N ASN A 225 -25.56 37.87 3.45
CA ASN A 225 -25.67 38.89 4.49
C ASN A 225 -24.64 40.01 4.31
N LEU A 226 -23.39 39.68 3.96
CA LEU A 226 -22.36 40.66 3.63
C LEU A 226 -22.76 41.51 2.42
N LYS A 227 -23.35 40.89 1.39
CA LYS A 227 -23.84 41.57 0.20
C LYS A 227 -25.03 42.49 0.47
N SER A 228 -25.85 42.17 1.47
CA SER A 228 -27.00 42.99 1.89
C SER A 228 -26.61 44.28 2.63
N GLY A 229 -25.32 44.51 2.91
CA GLY A 229 -24.83 45.69 3.60
C GLY A 229 -25.09 45.70 5.12
N LYS A 230 -25.58 44.59 5.69
CA LYS A 230 -25.86 44.46 7.13
C LYS A 230 -24.61 44.47 8.03
N LEU A 231 -23.43 44.24 7.47
CA LEU A 231 -22.16 44.22 8.18
C LEU A 231 -21.18 45.15 7.47
N GLU A 232 -20.62 46.11 8.21
CA GLU A 232 -19.65 47.05 7.67
C GLU A 232 -18.28 46.39 7.51
N VAL A 233 -17.97 45.91 6.31
CA VAL A 233 -16.61 45.41 5.96
C VAL A 233 -15.69 46.56 5.56
N ARG A 234 -16.28 47.67 5.10
CA ARG A 234 -15.57 48.85 4.61
C ARG A 234 -15.74 49.99 5.60
N VAL A 235 -14.64 50.40 6.21
CA VAL A 235 -14.61 51.48 7.20
C VAL A 235 -14.22 52.80 6.56
N SER A 236 -13.28 52.75 5.61
CA SER A 236 -12.80 53.92 4.89
C SER A 236 -12.48 53.59 3.44
N TYR A 237 -11.97 54.55 2.68
CA TYR A 237 -11.56 54.37 1.29
C TYR A 237 -10.36 53.42 1.10
N ARG A 238 -9.54 53.20 2.13
CA ARG A 238 -8.36 52.30 2.11
C ARG A 238 -8.38 51.21 3.17
N THR A 239 -9.29 51.33 4.12
CA THR A 239 -9.29 50.53 5.33
C THR A 239 -10.48 49.60 5.33
N PHE A 240 -10.18 48.30 5.37
CA PHE A 240 -11.15 47.22 5.45
C PHE A 240 -11.07 46.60 6.84
N LEU A 241 -12.19 46.08 7.32
CA LEU A 241 -12.25 45.36 8.58
C LEU A 241 -12.79 43.95 8.38
N CYS A 242 -12.36 43.04 9.24
CA CYS A 242 -12.99 41.74 9.40
C CYS A 242 -14.06 41.82 10.50
N PRO A 243 -15.36 41.74 10.16
CA PRO A 243 -16.45 41.89 11.13
C PRO A 243 -16.58 40.68 12.07
N TYR A 244 -15.87 39.59 11.77
CA TYR A 244 -15.98 38.31 12.47
C TYR A 244 -14.87 38.07 13.49
N CYS A 245 -13.93 39.02 13.62
CA CYS A 245 -12.84 38.94 14.59
C CYS A 245 -13.20 39.66 15.90
N PRO A 246 -12.88 39.10 17.08
CA PRO A 246 -13.20 39.71 18.38
C PRO A 246 -12.59 41.11 18.58
N LYS A 247 -11.41 41.36 17.98
CA LYS A 247 -10.72 42.65 18.00
C LYS A 247 -10.88 43.44 16.69
N GLN A 248 -11.86 43.06 15.86
CA GLN A 248 -12.17 43.64 14.54
C GLN A 248 -10.90 43.98 13.75
N LYS A 249 -10.24 42.97 13.17
CA LYS A 249 -8.96 43.19 12.50
C LYS A 249 -9.14 44.19 11.36
N VAL A 250 -8.39 45.28 11.42
CA VAL A 250 -8.42 46.39 10.46
C VAL A 250 -7.11 46.42 9.67
N GLY A 251 -7.17 46.69 8.38
CA GLY A 251 -5.98 46.72 7.51
C GLY A 251 -6.29 47.10 6.07
N LEU A 252 -5.30 46.98 5.19
CA LEU A 252 -5.50 47.15 3.75
C LEU A 252 -6.30 45.97 3.18
N TYR A 253 -6.86 46.16 1.99
CA TYR A 253 -7.60 45.11 1.27
C TYR A 253 -6.84 43.77 1.23
N ILE A 254 -5.53 43.82 0.92
CA ILE A 254 -4.66 42.64 0.83
C ILE A 254 -4.50 41.98 2.21
N ASP A 255 -4.30 42.77 3.27
CA ASP A 255 -4.09 42.27 4.63
C ASP A 255 -5.33 41.55 5.15
N ILE A 256 -6.52 42.12 4.90
CA ILE A 256 -7.80 41.53 5.31
C ILE A 256 -8.13 40.31 4.45
N LEU A 257 -7.84 40.34 3.15
CA LEU A 257 -8.04 39.18 2.27
C LEU A 257 -7.13 38.01 2.66
N GLN A 258 -5.86 38.28 2.96
CA GLN A 258 -4.90 37.27 3.40
C GLN A 258 -5.29 36.71 4.77
N HIS A 259 -5.72 37.58 5.70
CA HIS A 259 -6.24 37.16 7.00
C HIS A 259 -7.49 36.27 6.87
N ALA A 260 -8.50 36.72 6.13
CA ALA A 260 -9.76 35.99 5.95
C ALA A 260 -9.53 34.64 5.26
N SER A 261 -8.62 34.60 4.27
CA SER A 261 -8.24 33.36 3.60
C SER A 261 -7.45 32.42 4.52
N GLY A 262 -6.53 32.95 5.34
CA GLY A 262 -5.76 32.18 6.29
C GLY A 262 -6.61 31.56 7.40
N VAL A 263 -7.60 32.29 7.90
CA VAL A 263 -8.55 31.78 8.90
C VAL A 263 -9.54 30.80 8.28
N GLY A 264 -10.08 31.12 7.09
CA GLY A 264 -11.08 30.30 6.40
C GLY A 264 -10.55 28.96 5.88
N ASN A 265 -9.27 28.89 5.52
CA ASN A 265 -8.62 27.67 5.01
C ASN A 265 -7.78 26.94 6.08
N SER A 266 -7.87 27.34 7.35
CA SER A 266 -7.10 26.75 8.45
C SER A 266 -7.49 25.28 8.71
N SER A 267 -6.51 24.38 8.67
CA SER A 267 -6.66 22.95 9.06
C SER A 267 -6.77 22.72 10.57
N SER A 268 -6.54 23.77 11.39
CA SER A 268 -6.60 23.67 12.85
C SER A 268 -7.98 23.22 13.37
N LYS A 269 -7.97 22.29 14.33
CA LYS A 269 -9.15 21.84 15.08
C LYS A 269 -9.61 22.82 16.16
N LYS A 270 -8.78 23.82 16.50
CA LYS A 270 -9.08 24.84 17.53
C LYS A 270 -10.08 25.91 17.07
N ARG A 271 -10.28 26.04 15.75
CA ARG A 271 -11.20 27.02 15.16
C ARG A 271 -12.54 26.38 14.84
N SER A 272 -13.63 27.03 15.23
CA SER A 272 -14.97 26.51 15.00
C SER A 272 -15.33 26.48 13.51
N LEU A 273 -16.24 25.59 13.11
CA LEU A 273 -16.74 25.53 11.73
C LEU A 273 -17.40 26.86 11.32
N THR A 274 -18.11 27.48 12.24
CA THR A 274 -18.75 28.80 12.10
C THR A 274 -17.71 29.88 11.80
N GLU A 275 -16.63 29.94 12.58
CA GLU A 275 -15.56 30.92 12.40
C GLU A 275 -14.86 30.75 11.04
N LYS A 276 -14.59 29.51 10.62
CA LYS A 276 -14.01 29.23 9.30
C LYS A 276 -14.94 29.64 8.16
N ALA A 277 -16.23 29.32 8.27
CA ALA A 277 -17.24 29.68 7.27
C ALA A 277 -17.42 31.21 7.15
N CYS A 278 -17.43 31.94 8.27
CA CYS A 278 -17.47 33.41 8.28
C CYS A 278 -16.30 34.03 7.51
N HIS A 279 -15.08 33.54 7.75
CA HIS A 279 -13.89 34.09 7.09
C HIS A 279 -13.77 33.65 5.63
N ARG A 280 -14.27 32.46 5.24
CA ARG A 280 -14.40 32.07 3.82
C ARG A 280 -15.42 32.95 3.09
N ALA A 281 -16.58 33.19 3.70
CA ALA A 281 -17.62 34.07 3.15
C ALA A 281 -17.09 35.50 2.96
N LEU A 282 -16.34 36.03 3.94
CA LEU A 282 -15.66 37.33 3.82
C LEU A 282 -14.63 37.35 2.69
N ALA A 283 -13.77 36.33 2.60
CA ALA A 283 -12.75 36.25 1.55
C ALA A 283 -13.38 36.09 0.16
N LYS A 284 -14.55 35.46 0.05
CA LYS A 284 -15.35 35.35 -1.17
C LYS A 284 -15.96 36.70 -1.56
N TYR A 285 -16.51 37.43 -0.59
CA TYR A 285 -17.03 38.79 -0.78
C TYR A 285 -15.95 39.79 -1.21
N LEU A 286 -14.78 39.75 -0.56
CA LEU A 286 -13.65 40.59 -0.93
C LEU A 286 -13.22 40.34 -2.39
N ARG A 287 -13.07 39.08 -2.80
CA ARG A 287 -12.65 38.72 -4.17
C ARG A 287 -13.70 38.99 -5.24
N LYS A 288 -14.99 38.77 -4.95
CA LYS A 288 -16.04 38.81 -5.99
C LYS A 288 -16.71 40.17 -6.11
N ASP A 289 -16.92 40.87 -4.99
CA ASP A 289 -17.75 42.08 -4.97
C ASP A 289 -16.94 43.34 -4.60
N LEU A 290 -15.74 43.20 -4.02
CA LEU A 290 -14.88 44.34 -3.63
C LEU A 290 -13.52 44.39 -4.37
N ALA A 291 -13.22 43.41 -5.23
CA ALA A 291 -11.98 43.40 -6.01
C ALA A 291 -11.93 44.59 -6.98
N ASP A 292 -13.05 44.87 -7.64
CA ASP A 292 -13.20 46.02 -8.54
C ASP A 292 -13.14 47.35 -7.79
N TYR A 293 -13.54 47.37 -6.52
CA TYR A 293 -13.44 48.57 -5.69
C TYR A 293 -11.97 48.90 -5.38
N ALA A 294 -11.14 47.89 -5.11
CA ALA A 294 -9.70 48.04 -4.88
C ALA A 294 -8.93 48.40 -6.16
N THR A 295 -9.31 47.85 -7.32
CA THR A 295 -8.68 48.18 -8.62
C THR A 295 -9.19 49.51 -9.20
N ALA A 296 -10.48 49.85 -9.02
CA ALA A 296 -11.03 51.15 -9.36
C ALA A 296 -10.52 52.26 -8.45
N THR A 297 -10.05 51.98 -7.23
CA THR A 297 -9.30 52.97 -6.43
C THR A 297 -7.86 53.11 -6.90
N VAL A 298 -7.19 52.09 -7.45
CA VAL A 298 -5.90 52.30 -8.14
C VAL A 298 -6.11 53.22 -9.35
N SER A 299 -7.18 53.01 -10.13
CA SER A 299 -7.55 53.84 -11.29
C SER A 299 -8.09 55.24 -10.92
N ARG A 300 -8.87 55.38 -9.84
CA ARG A 300 -9.27 56.69 -9.29
C ARG A 300 -8.15 57.38 -8.53
N ARG A 301 -7.10 56.69 -8.07
CA ARG A 301 -5.87 57.34 -7.57
C ARG A 301 -5.07 57.92 -8.74
N SER A 302 -5.07 57.26 -9.89
CA SER A 302 -4.55 57.83 -11.14
C SER A 302 -5.32 59.08 -11.58
N LYS A 303 -6.64 59.14 -11.35
CA LYS A 303 -7.51 60.26 -11.78
C LYS A 303 -7.79 61.35 -10.73
N ALA A 304 -7.75 61.05 -9.43
CA ALA A 304 -7.98 62.02 -8.35
C ALA A 304 -6.68 62.65 -7.85
N LEU A 305 -5.53 61.97 -7.97
CA LEU A 305 -4.22 62.63 -7.85
C LEU A 305 -4.02 63.65 -8.99
N ALA A 306 -4.69 63.47 -10.12
CA ALA A 306 -4.73 64.41 -11.22
C ALA A 306 -5.73 65.59 -11.02
N SER A 307 -6.63 65.53 -10.03
CA SER A 307 -7.65 66.58 -9.81
C SER A 307 -7.49 67.41 -8.53
N LEU A 308 -6.60 67.00 -7.61
CA LEU A 308 -6.31 67.74 -6.36
C LEU A 308 -5.08 68.64 -6.47
N THR A 309 -4.32 68.56 -7.56
CA THR A 309 -3.30 69.55 -7.93
C THR A 309 -3.86 70.44 -9.03
N GLY A 310 -4.78 71.32 -8.66
CA GLY A 310 -4.95 72.57 -9.38
C GLY A 310 -3.66 73.37 -9.20
N ASP A 311 -2.98 73.63 -10.31
CA ASP A 311 -1.85 74.53 -10.49
C ASP A 311 -0.67 74.36 -9.51
N ILE A 312 0.12 73.31 -9.75
CA ILE A 312 1.55 73.39 -10.13
C ILE A 312 1.89 72.01 -10.72
N PRO A 313 2.27 71.91 -12.01
CA PRO A 313 2.53 70.62 -12.64
C PRO A 313 3.89 70.09 -12.18
N LEU A 314 3.89 69.05 -11.34
CA LEU A 314 5.02 68.13 -11.25
C LEU A 314 4.65 66.84 -11.99
N ALA A 315 4.85 66.88 -13.31
CA ALA A 315 4.82 65.71 -14.17
C ALA A 315 5.80 64.65 -13.64
N TYR A 316 5.29 63.51 -13.17
CA TYR A 316 6.10 62.31 -13.00
C TYR A 316 6.30 61.70 -14.40
N ASP A 317 7.38 62.13 -15.05
CA ASP A 317 7.77 61.67 -16.38
C ASP A 317 8.46 60.30 -16.30
N ASP A 318 7.65 59.25 -16.41
CA ASP A 318 8.06 57.83 -16.35
C ASP A 318 8.84 57.38 -17.61
N GLN A 319 9.15 58.27 -18.56
CA GLN A 319 9.89 57.92 -19.78
C GLN A 319 11.42 57.89 -19.60
N PHE A 320 11.99 58.41 -18.50
CA PHE A 320 13.45 58.62 -18.44
C PHE A 320 14.20 58.30 -17.14
N GLU A 321 13.56 57.90 -16.02
CA GLU A 321 14.32 57.56 -14.79
C GLU A 321 14.89 56.12 -14.87
N LYS A 322 16.04 55.97 -15.52
CA LYS A 322 16.82 54.72 -15.46
C LYS A 322 17.48 54.60 -14.08
N LEU A 323 17.35 53.43 -13.47
CA LEU A 323 17.96 53.08 -12.19
C LEU A 323 19.16 52.16 -12.42
N VAL A 324 20.14 52.19 -11.53
CA VAL A 324 21.28 51.28 -11.61
C VAL A 324 20.83 49.88 -11.17
N TRP A 325 20.98 48.88 -12.05
CA TRP A 325 20.72 47.47 -11.79
C TRP A 325 22.04 46.67 -11.74
N PRO A 326 22.26 45.75 -10.79
CA PRO A 326 21.43 45.43 -9.61
C PRO A 326 21.12 46.65 -8.74
N TRP A 327 19.92 46.73 -8.14
CA TRP A 327 19.44 47.95 -7.46
C TRP A 327 20.44 48.44 -6.39
N LYS A 328 20.86 49.70 -6.49
CA LYS A 328 21.84 50.31 -5.57
C LYS A 328 21.32 51.58 -4.92
N GLY A 329 21.48 51.68 -3.61
CA GLY A 329 21.35 52.92 -2.85
C GLY A 329 22.71 53.59 -2.67
N ILE A 330 22.71 54.91 -2.59
CA ILE A 330 23.85 55.73 -2.23
C ILE A 330 23.60 56.26 -0.83
N LEU A 331 24.58 56.11 0.05
CA LEU A 331 24.59 56.56 1.44
C LEU A 331 25.77 57.52 1.61
N VAL A 332 25.54 58.74 2.08
CA VAL A 332 26.57 59.78 2.25
C VAL A 332 26.51 60.36 3.66
N ASN A 333 27.51 61.19 3.99
CA ASN A 333 27.74 61.75 5.32
C ASN A 333 28.14 60.69 6.37
N ILE A 334 28.82 59.62 5.95
CA ILE A 334 29.34 58.61 6.88
C ILE A 334 30.49 59.23 7.68
N PRO A 335 30.46 59.20 9.03
CA PRO A 335 31.50 59.78 9.86
C PRO A 335 32.88 59.20 9.55
N THR A 336 33.88 60.07 9.39
CA THR A 336 35.28 59.69 9.18
C THR A 336 36.18 60.35 10.22
N LYS A 337 37.24 59.64 10.62
CA LYS A 337 38.26 60.09 11.55
C LYS A 337 39.59 60.15 10.81
N MET A 338 40.26 61.29 10.89
CA MET A 338 41.61 61.47 10.33
C MET A 338 42.63 60.67 11.14
N GLY A 339 43.49 59.93 10.44
CA GLY A 339 44.60 59.18 11.03
C GLY A 339 45.67 60.09 11.66
N HIS A 340 46.51 59.50 12.51
CA HIS A 340 47.61 60.21 13.19
C HIS A 340 48.67 60.77 12.23
N ASP A 341 48.71 60.28 10.99
CA ASP A 341 49.59 60.71 9.90
C ASP A 341 49.04 61.90 9.11
N GLY A 342 47.79 62.31 9.35
CA GLY A 342 47.12 63.38 8.59
C GLY A 342 46.93 63.07 7.10
N LEU A 343 47.10 61.81 6.69
CA LEU A 343 47.10 61.38 5.29
C LEU A 343 45.95 60.43 4.96
N CYS A 344 45.39 59.73 5.94
CA CYS A 344 44.35 58.73 5.72
C CYS A 344 43.14 58.86 6.65
N CYS A 345 41.94 58.95 6.08
CA CYS A 345 40.67 58.92 6.78
C CYS A 345 40.19 57.48 6.99
N THR A 346 39.78 57.15 8.21
CA THR A 346 39.13 55.88 8.56
C THR A 346 37.66 56.12 8.90
N GLY A 347 36.77 55.19 8.56
CA GLY A 347 35.34 55.31 8.79
C GLY A 347 34.72 53.99 9.20
N GLU A 348 33.42 53.99 9.46
CA GLU A 348 32.70 52.76 9.74
C GLU A 348 32.79 51.77 8.57
N SER A 349 32.92 50.48 8.90
CA SER A 349 33.03 49.44 7.90
C SER A 349 31.67 49.14 7.24
N GLY A 350 31.70 48.67 5.99
CA GLY A 350 30.49 48.26 5.27
C GLY A 350 29.57 47.29 6.03
N PRO A 351 30.08 46.25 6.73
CA PRO A 351 29.24 45.40 7.58
C PRO A 351 28.54 46.13 8.72
N GLN A 352 29.20 47.09 9.38
CA GLN A 352 28.59 47.88 10.46
C GLN A 352 27.43 48.74 9.95
N LEU A 353 27.64 49.41 8.81
CA LEU A 353 26.59 50.20 8.14
C LEU A 353 25.43 49.31 7.67
N LYS A 354 25.72 48.09 7.23
CA LYS A 354 24.69 47.10 6.87
C LYS A 354 23.83 46.75 8.09
N ASP A 355 24.44 46.46 9.23
CA ASP A 355 23.73 46.09 10.46
C ASP A 355 22.89 47.25 11.01
N GLU A 356 23.35 48.50 10.85
CA GLU A 356 22.54 49.69 11.13
C GLU A 356 21.30 49.80 10.23
N LEU A 357 21.46 49.62 8.92
CA LEU A 357 20.32 49.64 8.00
C LEU A 357 19.32 48.51 8.29
N ILE A 358 19.80 47.34 8.72
CA ILE A 358 18.94 46.23 9.16
C ILE A 358 18.17 46.62 10.42
N ARG A 359 18.80 47.28 11.40
CA ARG A 359 18.13 47.79 12.60
C ARG A 359 17.05 48.82 12.28
N ARG A 360 17.23 49.62 11.23
CA ARG A 360 16.21 50.54 10.68
C ARG A 360 15.10 49.84 9.87
N GLY A 361 15.17 48.52 9.70
CA GLY A 361 14.15 47.72 9.02
C GLY A 361 14.35 47.59 7.51
N PHE A 362 15.52 47.97 6.98
CA PHE A 362 15.86 47.73 5.58
C PHE A 362 16.52 46.36 5.41
N ASN A 363 16.48 45.83 4.18
CA ASN A 363 17.04 44.52 3.86
C ASN A 363 18.14 44.58 2.77
N PRO A 364 19.28 45.25 3.04
CA PRO A 364 20.38 45.31 2.08
C PRO A 364 21.15 43.98 2.05
N ILE A 365 21.61 43.58 0.85
CA ILE A 365 22.55 42.46 0.70
C ILE A 365 23.89 42.83 1.33
N ARG A 366 24.37 44.03 1.02
CA ARG A 366 25.71 44.49 1.41
C ARG A 366 25.78 46.02 1.34
N VAL A 367 26.60 46.62 2.19
CA VAL A 367 27.05 48.00 2.04
C VAL A 367 28.55 47.99 1.72
N ARG A 368 28.94 48.74 0.70
CA ARG A 368 30.33 48.88 0.28
C ARG A 368 30.76 50.34 0.45
N THR A 369 31.69 50.57 1.35
CA THR A 369 32.36 51.86 1.53
C THR A 369 33.15 52.21 0.27
N VAL A 370 33.09 53.46 -0.18
CA VAL A 370 33.89 53.96 -1.30
C VAL A 370 35.16 54.62 -0.74
N TRP A 371 36.28 54.40 -1.43
CA TRP A 371 37.61 54.84 -0.99
C TRP A 371 38.24 55.71 -2.07
N ASP A 372 38.90 56.78 -1.65
CA ASP A 372 39.72 57.65 -2.49
C ASP A 372 41.21 57.58 -2.08
N CYS A 373 42.06 58.40 -2.70
CA CYS A 373 43.49 58.44 -2.39
C CYS A 373 43.80 58.93 -0.96
N PHE A 374 42.82 59.47 -0.24
CA PHE A 374 42.92 59.95 1.14
C PHE A 374 42.20 59.00 2.13
N GLY A 375 41.72 57.83 1.68
CA GLY A 375 41.09 56.83 2.53
C GLY A 375 39.57 56.72 2.36
N HIS A 376 38.84 56.57 3.46
CA HIS A 376 37.39 56.38 3.43
C HIS A 376 36.67 57.67 2.99
N SER A 377 35.92 57.64 1.88
CA SER A 377 35.38 58.84 1.22
C SER A 377 34.09 59.41 1.85
N GLY A 378 33.68 58.88 3.02
CA GLY A 378 32.43 59.23 3.68
C GLY A 378 31.16 58.78 2.94
N THR A 379 31.31 57.91 1.94
CA THR A 379 30.22 57.40 1.09
C THR A 379 30.17 55.88 1.07
N GLY A 380 28.96 55.33 1.09
CA GLY A 380 28.68 53.90 1.01
C GLY A 380 27.68 53.60 -0.10
N ILE A 381 27.89 52.49 -0.79
CA ILE A 381 26.98 51.95 -1.80
C ILE A 381 26.23 50.77 -1.20
N VAL A 382 24.92 50.90 -1.06
CA VAL A 382 24.01 49.89 -0.55
C VAL A 382 23.56 49.03 -1.72
N GLU A 383 23.77 47.72 -1.67
CA GLU A 383 23.35 46.77 -2.68
C GLU A 383 22.10 46.02 -2.22
N PHE A 384 21.06 45.99 -3.06
CA PHE A 384 19.82 45.23 -2.82
C PHE A 384 19.73 44.00 -3.73
N ASN A 385 18.74 43.14 -3.49
CA ASN A 385 18.46 41.97 -4.33
C ASN A 385 18.22 42.35 -5.79
N ARG A 386 18.48 41.42 -6.71
CA ARG A 386 18.34 41.68 -8.16
C ARG A 386 16.90 41.59 -8.67
N ASP A 387 16.00 41.11 -7.82
CA ASP A 387 14.61 40.78 -8.11
C ASP A 387 13.66 41.95 -7.77
N TRP A 388 12.35 41.70 -7.89
CA TRP A 388 11.30 42.66 -7.54
C TRP A 388 11.29 43.00 -6.05
N ASN A 389 11.65 42.06 -5.18
CA ASN A 389 11.75 42.33 -3.74
C ASN A 389 12.89 43.31 -3.45
N GLY A 390 14.05 43.13 -4.10
CA GLY A 390 15.15 44.06 -4.00
C GLY A 390 14.81 45.46 -4.51
N LEU A 391 14.00 45.59 -5.58
CA LEU A 391 13.53 46.90 -6.05
C LEU A 391 12.63 47.55 -5.00
N ASN A 392 11.70 46.78 -4.43
CA ASN A 392 10.81 47.25 -3.39
C ASN A 392 11.58 47.71 -2.15
N ASP A 393 12.55 46.91 -1.69
CA ASP A 393 13.42 47.24 -0.56
C ASP A 393 14.21 48.54 -0.82
N ALA A 394 14.71 48.70 -2.05
CA ALA A 394 15.45 49.88 -2.47
C ALA A 394 14.57 51.14 -2.57
N LEU A 395 13.32 51.00 -3.00
CA LEU A 395 12.33 52.09 -3.03
C LEU A 395 11.89 52.50 -1.62
N LEU A 396 11.71 51.53 -0.71
CA LEU A 396 11.44 51.80 0.70
C LEU A 396 12.61 52.56 1.35
N PHE A 397 13.84 52.14 1.07
CA PHE A 397 15.05 52.84 1.49
C PHE A 397 15.06 54.30 1.01
N LYS A 398 14.87 54.55 -0.30
CA LYS A 398 14.78 55.91 -0.86
C LYS A 398 13.71 56.74 -0.16
N LYS A 399 12.52 56.16 0.00
CA LYS A 399 11.36 56.86 0.56
C LYS A 399 11.57 57.22 2.03
N ALA A 400 12.11 56.32 2.84
CA ALA A 400 12.33 56.57 4.26
C ALA A 400 13.30 57.73 4.51
N TYR A 401 14.45 57.75 3.82
CA TYR A 401 15.40 58.86 3.94
C TYR A 401 14.82 60.18 3.40
N GLN A 402 13.95 60.12 2.38
CA GLN A 402 13.25 61.31 1.90
C GLN A 402 12.20 61.83 2.89
N GLU A 403 11.48 60.95 3.60
CA GLU A 403 10.51 61.32 4.65
C GLU A 403 11.21 61.87 5.90
N ASP A 404 12.40 61.37 6.23
CA ASP A 404 13.26 61.88 7.31
C ASP A 404 13.89 63.26 6.99
N GLY A 405 13.72 63.79 5.77
CA GLY A 405 14.39 65.02 5.32
C GLY A 405 15.88 64.83 5.04
N HIS A 406 16.32 63.59 4.84
CA HIS A 406 17.70 63.19 4.55
C HIS A 406 17.85 62.60 3.14
N GLY A 407 17.09 63.11 2.16
CA GLY A 407 17.17 62.70 0.76
C GLY A 407 18.27 63.42 -0.02
N LYS A 408 18.40 63.06 -1.31
CA LYS A 408 19.37 63.70 -2.24
C LYS A 408 19.20 65.22 -2.32
N LYS A 409 17.96 65.71 -2.33
CA LYS A 409 17.67 67.15 -2.43
C LYS A 409 18.11 67.89 -1.16
N ASP A 410 17.91 67.27 -0.01
CA ASP A 410 18.27 67.84 1.29
C ASP A 410 19.78 67.90 1.45
N TRP A 411 20.49 66.86 1.01
CA TRP A 411 21.95 66.82 0.93
C TRP A 411 22.52 67.95 0.06
N LEU A 412 21.93 68.18 -1.12
CA LEU A 412 22.41 69.19 -2.07
C LEU A 412 22.04 70.63 -1.67
N SER A 413 21.04 70.82 -0.79
CA SER A 413 20.55 72.15 -0.40
C SER A 413 21.41 72.85 0.67
N GLY A 414 22.51 72.24 1.11
CA GLY A 414 23.62 72.91 1.82
C GLY A 414 23.35 73.45 3.24
N GLY A 415 22.12 73.38 3.75
CA GLY A 415 21.74 73.98 5.04
C GLY A 415 22.04 73.16 6.30
N ALA A 416 22.28 71.85 6.18
CA ALA A 416 22.39 70.94 7.34
C ALA A 416 23.77 70.26 7.50
N ALA A 417 24.63 70.30 6.48
CA ALA A 417 25.91 69.56 6.46
C ALA A 417 26.97 70.07 7.46
N ALA A 418 26.77 71.24 8.08
CA ALA A 418 27.71 71.81 9.05
C ALA A 418 27.39 71.47 10.52
N THR A 419 26.16 71.00 10.83
CA THR A 419 25.73 70.73 12.22
C THR A 419 25.03 69.39 12.41
N ASP A 420 24.62 68.70 11.34
CA ASP A 420 23.91 67.42 11.42
C ASP A 420 24.83 66.23 11.09
N SER A 421 24.95 65.30 12.04
CA SER A 421 25.71 64.04 11.89
C SER A 421 24.88 62.92 11.25
N SER A 422 23.68 63.22 10.77
CA SER A 422 22.77 62.24 10.18
C SER A 422 23.21 61.75 8.81
N LEU A 423 22.91 60.49 8.51
CA LEU A 423 23.16 59.88 7.21
C LEU A 423 22.11 60.34 6.18
N TYR A 424 22.58 60.61 4.96
CA TYR A 424 21.70 60.94 3.82
C TYR A 424 21.71 59.82 2.80
N ALA A 425 20.56 59.52 2.21
CA ALA A 425 20.48 58.43 1.26
C ALA A 425 19.45 58.59 0.14
N TRP A 426 19.75 57.98 -1.00
CA TRP A 426 18.84 57.91 -2.16
C TRP A 426 19.14 56.70 -3.03
N LEU A 427 18.27 56.42 -3.99
CA LEU A 427 18.46 55.37 -4.99
C LEU A 427 19.31 55.88 -6.15
N ALA A 428 20.32 55.11 -6.55
CA ALA A 428 21.20 55.48 -7.67
C ALA A 428 20.43 55.49 -9.00
N ASN A 429 20.42 56.65 -9.65
CA ASN A 429 19.76 56.84 -10.94
C ASN A 429 20.77 57.24 -12.03
N ALA A 430 20.26 57.56 -13.22
CA ALA A 430 21.08 57.96 -14.37
C ALA A 430 22.01 59.14 -14.07
N ASP A 431 21.58 60.12 -13.27
CA ASP A 431 22.41 61.27 -12.89
C ASP A 431 23.63 60.84 -12.07
N ASP A 432 23.43 59.99 -11.06
CA ASP A 432 24.53 59.45 -10.25
C ASP A 432 25.45 58.56 -11.09
N TYR A 433 24.89 57.79 -12.03
CA TYR A 433 25.63 56.88 -12.90
C TYR A 433 26.54 57.61 -13.89
N TYR A 434 26.10 58.72 -14.47
CA TYR A 434 26.88 59.49 -15.44
C TYR A 434 27.77 60.57 -14.82
N ARG A 435 27.61 60.87 -13.52
CA ARG A 435 28.43 61.86 -12.83
C ARG A 435 29.92 61.52 -12.93
N ALA A 436 30.74 62.54 -13.18
CA ALA A 436 32.19 62.45 -13.23
C ALA A 436 32.77 62.54 -11.81
N ASN A 437 32.45 61.56 -10.97
CA ASN A 437 33.01 61.42 -9.63
C ASN A 437 33.24 59.93 -9.30
N TYR A 438 33.89 59.68 -8.16
CA TYR A 438 34.19 58.32 -7.70
C TYR A 438 32.93 57.45 -7.55
N ILE A 439 31.77 58.06 -7.22
CA ILE A 439 30.48 57.36 -7.12
C ILE A 439 30.03 56.87 -8.51
N GLY A 440 30.01 57.73 -9.51
CA GLY A 440 29.62 57.37 -10.88
C GLY A 440 30.57 56.36 -11.51
N GLU A 441 31.88 56.48 -11.30
CA GLU A 441 32.87 55.47 -11.71
C GLU A 441 32.60 54.11 -11.07
N TYR A 442 32.29 54.10 -9.78
CA TYR A 442 31.94 52.89 -9.06
C TYR A 442 30.67 52.24 -9.61
N LEU A 443 29.62 53.02 -9.84
CA LEU A 443 28.34 52.54 -10.36
C LEU A 443 28.50 51.92 -11.76
N ARG A 444 29.27 52.55 -12.65
CA ARG A 444 29.58 52.03 -14.00
C ARG A 444 30.36 50.72 -13.99
N LYS A 445 31.20 50.49 -12.98
CA LYS A 445 31.94 49.23 -12.83
C LYS A 445 31.07 48.08 -12.30
N MET A 446 29.99 48.39 -11.59
CA MET A 446 29.26 47.43 -10.74
C MET A 446 27.78 47.26 -11.08
N GLY A 447 27.28 47.92 -12.13
CA GLY A 447 25.90 47.81 -12.59
C GLY A 447 25.65 48.55 -13.90
N ASP A 448 24.48 48.31 -14.48
CA ASP A 448 24.00 48.91 -15.72
C ASP A 448 22.73 49.71 -15.48
N LEU A 449 22.42 50.69 -16.33
CA LEU A 449 21.16 51.43 -16.26
C LEU A 449 19.99 50.62 -16.83
N LYS A 450 18.95 50.43 -16.02
CA LYS A 450 17.74 49.70 -16.40
C LYS A 450 16.48 50.47 -15.99
N SER A 451 15.48 50.48 -16.86
CA SER A 451 14.14 50.99 -16.54
C SER A 451 13.28 49.88 -15.90
N ILE A 452 12.37 50.27 -15.01
CA ILE A 452 11.43 49.37 -14.35
C ILE A 452 10.52 48.69 -15.38
N SER A 453 10.09 49.40 -16.44
CA SER A 453 9.25 48.85 -17.52
C SER A 453 9.97 47.73 -18.26
N ARG A 454 11.21 47.97 -18.69
CA ARG A 454 12.05 46.95 -19.35
C ARG A 454 12.31 45.75 -18.44
N PHE A 455 12.55 45.97 -17.15
CA PHE A 455 12.72 44.88 -16.18
C PHE A 455 11.44 44.03 -16.07
N ALA A 456 10.28 44.67 -16.04
CA ALA A 456 8.99 43.98 -16.00
C ALA A 456 8.70 43.15 -17.24
N GLU A 457 8.95 43.70 -18.43
CA GLU A 457 8.77 42.98 -19.69
C GLU A 457 9.70 41.76 -19.80
N GLU A 458 10.96 41.90 -19.38
CA GLU A 458 11.91 40.78 -19.38
C GLU A 458 11.48 39.65 -18.43
N GLU A 459 10.97 39.99 -17.24
CA GLU A 459 10.50 38.99 -16.28
C GLU A 459 9.21 38.31 -16.75
N ALA A 460 8.24 39.07 -17.26
CA ALA A 460 7.01 38.53 -17.84
C ALA A 460 7.30 37.59 -19.03
N ARG A 461 8.33 37.90 -19.84
CA ARG A 461 8.76 37.04 -20.95
C ARG A 461 9.36 35.72 -20.45
N LYS A 462 10.10 35.71 -19.34
CA LYS A 462 10.63 34.47 -18.74
C LYS A 462 9.51 33.60 -18.18
N ASP A 463 8.56 34.22 -17.47
CA ASP A 463 7.39 33.54 -16.93
C ASP A 463 6.55 32.91 -18.05
N HIS A 464 6.30 33.64 -19.14
CA HIS A 464 5.58 33.11 -20.29
C HIS A 464 6.27 31.88 -20.90
N LYS A 465 7.60 31.92 -21.08
CA LYS A 465 8.37 30.75 -21.57
C LYS A 465 8.30 29.56 -20.62
N LEU A 466 8.30 29.80 -19.31
CA LEU A 466 8.16 28.75 -18.32
C LEU A 466 6.77 28.10 -18.42
N VAL A 467 5.71 28.91 -18.47
CA VAL A 467 4.33 28.43 -18.64
C VAL A 467 4.17 27.63 -19.93
N GLN A 468 4.74 28.08 -21.05
CA GLN A 468 4.74 27.32 -22.31
C GLN A 468 5.38 25.93 -22.16
N ARG A 469 6.56 25.84 -21.52
CA ARG A 469 7.21 24.54 -21.28
C ARG A 469 6.38 23.63 -20.36
N LEU A 470 5.78 24.19 -19.32
CA LEU A 470 4.91 23.44 -18.41
C LEU A 470 3.65 22.93 -19.12
N ASN A 471 3.07 23.71 -20.04
CA ASN A 471 1.93 23.28 -20.84
C ASN A 471 2.29 22.06 -21.71
N VAL A 472 3.44 22.09 -22.40
CA VAL A 472 3.92 20.95 -23.21
C VAL A 472 4.09 19.69 -22.34
N ILE A 473 4.66 19.83 -21.14
CA ILE A 473 4.81 18.70 -20.20
C ILE A 473 3.44 18.18 -19.75
N SER A 474 2.51 19.09 -19.42
CA SER A 474 1.15 18.73 -19.00
C SER A 474 0.40 17.98 -20.09
N GLU A 475 0.47 18.44 -21.34
CA GLU A 475 -0.13 17.77 -22.50
C GLU A 475 0.48 16.38 -22.72
N ASN A 476 1.81 16.24 -22.60
CA ASN A 476 2.46 14.94 -22.72
C ASN A 476 2.00 13.95 -21.62
N ILE A 477 1.91 14.41 -20.36
CA ILE A 477 1.41 13.59 -19.25
C ILE A 477 -0.05 13.17 -19.49
N GLN A 478 -0.91 14.10 -19.93
CA GLN A 478 -2.29 13.79 -20.27
C GLN A 478 -2.40 12.75 -21.40
N ASN A 479 -1.51 12.81 -22.40
CA ASN A 479 -1.45 11.81 -23.47
C ASN A 479 -1.01 10.43 -22.96
N GLN A 480 0.00 10.37 -22.09
CA GLN A 480 0.43 9.11 -21.47
C GLN A 480 -0.67 8.46 -20.63
N LEU A 481 -1.40 9.26 -19.84
CA LEU A 481 -2.54 8.77 -19.05
C LEU A 481 -3.62 8.16 -19.94
N ARG A 482 -4.01 8.85 -21.01
CA ARG A 482 -5.00 8.36 -21.97
C ARG A 482 -4.59 7.03 -22.60
N MET A 483 -3.32 6.89 -23.02
CA MET A 483 -2.81 5.64 -23.57
C MET A 483 -2.84 4.49 -22.56
N LEU A 484 -2.56 4.77 -21.28
CA LEU A 484 -2.63 3.77 -20.22
C LEU A 484 -4.08 3.35 -19.92
N GLU A 485 -5.02 4.30 -19.89
CA GLU A 485 -6.45 4.02 -19.73
C GLU A 485 -6.98 3.13 -20.86
N GLU A 486 -6.61 3.41 -22.12
CA GLU A 486 -6.98 2.57 -23.26
C GLU A 486 -6.38 1.16 -23.17
N LYS A 487 -5.11 1.03 -22.79
CA LYS A 487 -4.47 -0.27 -22.59
C LYS A 487 -5.13 -1.06 -21.45
N PHE A 488 -5.45 -0.37 -20.35
CA PHE A 488 -6.15 -0.98 -19.22
C PHE A 488 -7.54 -1.48 -19.63
N SER A 489 -8.30 -0.66 -20.37
CA SER A 489 -9.62 -1.04 -20.89
C SER A 489 -9.56 -2.28 -21.78
N LYS A 490 -8.62 -2.30 -22.74
CA LYS A 490 -8.40 -3.48 -23.62
C LYS A 490 -8.05 -4.73 -22.83
N THR A 491 -7.14 -4.61 -21.87
CA THR A 491 -6.70 -5.74 -21.03
C THR A 491 -7.84 -6.25 -20.13
N SER A 492 -8.65 -5.34 -19.58
CA SER A 492 -9.80 -5.69 -18.75
C SER A 492 -10.87 -6.44 -19.53
N ILE A 493 -11.14 -6.05 -20.78
CA ILE A 493 -12.09 -6.75 -21.66
C ILE A 493 -11.56 -8.15 -21.99
N ALA A 494 -10.29 -8.26 -22.38
CA ALA A 494 -9.66 -9.55 -22.69
C ALA A 494 -9.71 -10.49 -21.47
N LEU A 495 -9.35 -10.00 -20.29
CA LEU A 495 -9.41 -10.79 -19.05
C LEU A 495 -10.84 -11.26 -18.75
N LYS A 496 -11.85 -10.41 -18.97
CA LYS A 496 -13.25 -10.79 -18.78
C LYS A 496 -13.66 -11.93 -19.72
N CYS A 497 -13.31 -11.84 -21.01
CA CYS A 497 -13.60 -12.89 -21.99
C CYS A 497 -12.95 -14.23 -21.59
N GLU A 498 -11.67 -14.21 -21.21
CA GLU A 498 -10.93 -15.40 -20.75
C GLU A 498 -11.56 -16.01 -19.48
N THR A 499 -12.01 -15.17 -18.53
CA THR A 499 -12.69 -15.67 -17.33
C THR A 499 -14.03 -16.34 -17.65
N GLU A 500 -14.81 -15.76 -18.56
CA GLU A 500 -16.08 -16.34 -19.01
C GLU A 500 -15.87 -17.67 -19.73
N GLU A 501 -14.81 -17.80 -20.52
CA GLU A 501 -14.45 -19.06 -21.18
C GLU A 501 -14.00 -20.13 -20.18
N LYS A 502 -13.14 -19.77 -19.23
CA LYS A 502 -12.74 -20.66 -18.13
C LYS A 502 -13.95 -21.16 -17.34
N ASP A 503 -14.92 -20.29 -17.06
CA ASP A 503 -16.12 -20.65 -16.31
C ASP A 503 -17.05 -21.57 -17.12
N LYS A 504 -17.16 -21.38 -18.45
CA LYS A 504 -17.87 -22.32 -19.33
C LYS A 504 -17.23 -23.72 -19.31
N ILE A 505 -15.90 -23.79 -19.39
CA ILE A 505 -15.16 -25.07 -19.36
C ILE A 505 -15.35 -25.76 -18.00
N LEU A 506 -15.20 -25.02 -16.89
CA LEU A 506 -15.42 -25.57 -15.55
C LEU A 506 -16.86 -26.05 -15.35
N HIS A 507 -17.84 -25.30 -15.84
CA HIS A 507 -19.23 -25.71 -15.77
C HIS A 507 -19.49 -27.01 -16.54
N GLY A 508 -18.98 -27.13 -17.78
CA GLY A 508 -19.09 -28.35 -18.56
C GLY A 508 -18.40 -29.55 -17.91
N TYR A 509 -17.21 -29.37 -17.34
CA TYR A 509 -16.50 -30.42 -16.60
C TYR A 509 -17.28 -30.90 -15.37
N ASN A 510 -17.84 -29.96 -14.58
CA ASN A 510 -18.63 -30.30 -13.39
C ASN A 510 -19.92 -31.04 -13.74
N GLN A 511 -20.59 -30.67 -14.84
CA GLN A 511 -21.76 -31.38 -15.33
C GLN A 511 -21.41 -32.82 -15.75
N ASP A 512 -20.31 -33.03 -16.47
CA ASP A 512 -19.90 -34.37 -16.88
C ASP A 512 -19.49 -35.24 -15.68
N LEU A 513 -18.77 -34.68 -14.70
CA LEU A 513 -18.46 -35.35 -13.42
C LEU A 513 -19.73 -35.83 -12.71
N THR A 514 -20.72 -34.94 -12.55
CA THR A 514 -22.00 -35.27 -11.91
C THR A 514 -22.75 -36.34 -12.71
N GLY A 515 -22.75 -36.22 -14.04
CA GLY A 515 -23.36 -37.22 -14.93
C GLY A 515 -22.70 -38.59 -14.85
N ARG A 516 -21.37 -38.65 -14.74
CA ARG A 516 -20.62 -39.90 -14.53
C ARG A 516 -20.95 -40.52 -13.17
N GLN A 517 -20.99 -39.72 -12.11
CA GLN A 517 -21.37 -40.19 -10.77
C GLN A 517 -22.79 -40.75 -10.76
N GLN A 518 -23.76 -40.03 -11.36
CA GLN A 518 -25.14 -40.49 -11.44
C GLN A 518 -25.25 -41.83 -12.18
N ARG A 519 -24.63 -41.95 -13.35
CA ARG A 519 -24.61 -43.22 -14.12
C ARG A 519 -24.00 -44.37 -13.32
N SER A 520 -22.93 -44.11 -12.56
CA SER A 520 -22.32 -45.13 -11.70
C SER A 520 -23.25 -45.56 -10.57
N THR A 521 -23.90 -44.61 -9.89
CA THR A 521 -24.87 -44.88 -8.81
C THR A 521 -26.06 -45.66 -9.33
N ASP A 522 -26.62 -45.27 -10.49
CA ASP A 522 -27.73 -45.97 -11.13
C ASP A 522 -27.35 -47.42 -11.51
N HIS A 523 -26.12 -47.62 -11.99
CA HIS A 523 -25.62 -48.96 -12.28
C HIS A 523 -25.52 -49.84 -11.03
N PHE A 524 -24.96 -49.31 -9.94
CA PHE A 524 -24.89 -50.04 -8.67
C PHE A 524 -26.29 -50.36 -8.11
N ASN A 525 -27.22 -49.39 -8.17
CA ASN A 525 -28.59 -49.61 -7.70
C ASN A 525 -29.30 -50.73 -8.47
N ARG A 526 -29.08 -50.84 -9.79
CA ARG A 526 -29.61 -51.95 -10.59
C ARG A 526 -29.03 -53.29 -10.15
N ILE A 527 -27.72 -53.36 -9.96
CA ILE A 527 -27.05 -54.57 -9.46
C ILE A 527 -27.65 -54.98 -8.11
N PHE A 528 -27.80 -54.03 -7.16
CA PHE A 528 -28.40 -54.31 -5.86
C PHE A 528 -29.83 -54.84 -5.97
N ALA A 529 -30.68 -54.22 -6.80
CA ALA A 529 -32.05 -54.68 -7.01
C ALA A 529 -32.12 -56.10 -7.60
N ASP A 530 -31.24 -56.42 -8.56
CA ASP A 530 -31.15 -57.78 -9.12
C ASP A 530 -30.67 -58.79 -8.08
N HIS A 531 -29.70 -58.42 -7.25
CA HIS A 531 -29.22 -59.25 -6.15
C HIS A 531 -30.31 -59.51 -5.10
N GLU A 532 -31.11 -58.50 -4.72
CA GLU A 532 -32.24 -58.69 -3.80
C GLU A 532 -33.29 -59.65 -4.39
N LYS A 533 -33.59 -59.52 -5.69
CA LYS A 533 -34.52 -60.41 -6.38
C LYS A 533 -34.02 -61.86 -6.38
N GLN A 534 -32.75 -62.07 -6.72
CA GLN A 534 -32.13 -63.39 -6.69
C GLN A 534 -32.12 -63.99 -5.28
N LYS A 535 -31.82 -63.17 -4.26
CA LYS A 535 -31.86 -63.59 -2.86
C LYS A 535 -33.25 -64.05 -2.45
N ALA A 536 -34.30 -63.28 -2.76
CA ALA A 536 -35.69 -63.65 -2.45
C ALA A 536 -36.08 -64.97 -3.16
N GLN A 537 -35.62 -65.18 -4.39
CA GLN A 537 -35.85 -66.42 -5.12
C GLN A 537 -35.16 -67.63 -4.48
N LEU A 538 -33.91 -67.48 -4.04
CA LEU A 538 -33.18 -68.52 -3.32
C LEU A 538 -33.83 -68.85 -1.97
N GLU A 539 -34.26 -67.83 -1.22
CA GLU A 539 -34.97 -68.03 0.05
C GLU A 539 -36.29 -68.78 -0.14
N SER A 540 -37.02 -68.54 -1.22
CA SER A 540 -38.22 -69.28 -1.59
C SER A 540 -37.90 -70.75 -1.90
N GLN A 541 -36.89 -71.01 -2.73
CA GLN A 541 -36.46 -72.38 -3.06
C GLN A 541 -35.99 -73.14 -1.82
N MET A 542 -35.27 -72.48 -0.92
CA MET A 542 -34.80 -73.08 0.33
C MET A 542 -35.98 -73.53 1.22
N LYS A 543 -37.03 -72.70 1.33
CA LYS A 543 -38.26 -73.07 2.07
C LYS A 543 -38.98 -74.26 1.42
N GLU A 544 -39.08 -74.28 0.09
CA GLU A 544 -39.69 -75.40 -0.63
C GLU A 544 -38.93 -76.71 -0.38
N LEU A 545 -37.60 -76.66 -0.43
CA LEU A 545 -36.75 -77.81 -0.15
C LEU A 545 -36.90 -78.29 1.30
N GLN A 546 -36.94 -77.39 2.28
CA GLN A 546 -37.20 -77.75 3.69
C GLN A 546 -38.56 -78.45 3.86
N ILE A 547 -39.60 -77.99 3.17
CA ILE A 547 -40.91 -78.65 3.20
C ILE A 547 -40.81 -80.04 2.60
N ARG A 548 -40.19 -80.20 1.42
CA ARG A 548 -40.00 -81.50 0.76
C ARG A 548 -39.21 -82.47 1.65
N GLU A 549 -38.15 -82.00 2.30
CA GLU A 549 -37.37 -82.79 3.26
C GLU A 549 -38.25 -83.32 4.40
N SER A 550 -39.10 -82.47 4.98
CA SER A 550 -40.01 -82.90 6.05
C SER A 550 -41.05 -83.94 5.59
N VAL A 551 -41.53 -83.83 4.35
CA VAL A 551 -42.49 -84.78 3.75
C VAL A 551 -41.81 -86.12 3.48
N LEU A 552 -40.60 -86.11 2.92
CA LEU A 552 -39.81 -87.32 2.68
C LEU A 552 -39.51 -88.03 4.01
N ALA A 553 -39.09 -87.30 5.04
CA ALA A 553 -38.85 -87.87 6.37
C ALA A 553 -40.10 -88.57 6.96
N LYS A 554 -41.29 -87.98 6.79
CA LYS A 554 -42.57 -88.61 7.20
C LYS A 554 -42.84 -89.88 6.40
N ARG A 555 -42.66 -89.82 5.07
CA ARG A 555 -42.90 -90.96 4.18
C ARG A 555 -41.93 -92.11 4.44
N ASP A 556 -40.67 -91.81 4.76
CA ASP A 556 -39.68 -92.82 5.13
C ASP A 556 -40.04 -93.49 6.47
N ALA A 557 -40.52 -92.72 7.45
CA ALA A 557 -41.03 -93.29 8.70
C ALA A 557 -42.27 -94.19 8.47
N GLU A 558 -43.22 -93.76 7.64
CA GLU A 558 -44.39 -94.56 7.25
C GLU A 558 -43.97 -95.85 6.54
N ASN A 559 -43.08 -95.77 5.55
CA ASN A 559 -42.55 -96.92 4.84
C ASN A 559 -41.86 -97.91 5.79
N GLU A 560 -41.07 -97.41 6.74
CA GLU A 560 -40.43 -98.24 7.77
C GLU A 560 -41.46 -98.95 8.66
N THR A 561 -42.55 -98.27 9.05
CA THR A 561 -43.64 -98.92 9.78
C THR A 561 -44.38 -99.97 8.95
N GLN A 562 -44.65 -99.71 7.67
CA GLN A 562 -45.28 -100.69 6.77
C GLN A 562 -44.39 -101.93 6.57
N ARG A 563 -43.09 -101.75 6.39
CA ARG A 563 -42.14 -102.87 6.30
C ARG A 563 -42.21 -103.77 7.53
N LYS A 564 -42.31 -103.19 8.73
CA LYS A 564 -42.46 -103.95 9.98
C LYS A 564 -43.79 -104.72 10.05
N ILE A 565 -44.88 -104.12 9.58
CA ILE A 565 -46.20 -104.79 9.51
C ILE A 565 -46.15 -105.98 8.55
N VAL A 566 -45.66 -105.76 7.33
CA VAL A 566 -45.56 -106.81 6.31
C VAL A 566 -44.66 -107.95 6.78
N ALA A 567 -43.52 -107.64 7.42
CA ALA A 567 -42.65 -108.67 8.00
C ALA A 567 -43.39 -109.55 9.02
N LYS A 568 -44.17 -108.92 9.92
CA LYS A 568 -44.99 -109.62 10.92
C LYS A 568 -46.10 -110.46 10.28
N GLU A 569 -46.76 -109.98 9.23
CA GLU A 569 -47.77 -110.74 8.49
C GLU A 569 -47.15 -111.94 7.76
N LEU A 570 -45.94 -111.79 7.20
CA LEU A 570 -45.20 -112.87 6.56
C LEU A 570 -44.84 -113.96 7.57
N GLU A 571 -44.36 -113.58 8.77
CA GLU A 571 -44.10 -114.52 9.87
C GLU A 571 -45.37 -115.28 10.28
N GLN A 572 -46.49 -114.58 10.44
CA GLN A 572 -47.78 -115.20 10.77
C GLN A 572 -48.27 -116.14 9.67
N SER A 573 -48.10 -115.77 8.40
CA SER A 573 -48.48 -116.60 7.25
C SER A 573 -47.60 -117.85 7.17
N ALA A 574 -46.29 -117.72 7.39
CA ALA A 574 -45.37 -118.85 7.47
C ALA A 574 -45.74 -119.82 8.60
N ALA A 575 -46.10 -119.29 9.78
CA ALA A 575 -46.57 -120.10 10.91
C ALA A 575 -47.87 -120.86 10.58
N LYS A 576 -48.84 -120.19 9.94
CA LYS A 576 -50.10 -120.83 9.46
C LYS A 576 -49.82 -121.91 8.42
N TYR A 577 -48.94 -121.66 7.45
CA TYR A 577 -48.57 -122.63 6.43
C TYR A 577 -47.91 -123.87 7.04
N SER A 578 -47.02 -123.69 8.02
CA SER A 578 -46.42 -124.78 8.79
C SER A 578 -47.47 -125.59 9.56
N TYR A 579 -48.43 -124.94 10.21
CA TYR A 579 -49.54 -125.60 10.89
C TYR A 579 -50.40 -126.43 9.92
N VAL A 580 -50.75 -125.88 8.76
CA VAL A 580 -51.52 -126.60 7.72
C VAL A 580 -50.75 -127.81 7.20
N GLN A 581 -49.43 -127.70 6.98
CA GLN A 581 -48.59 -128.84 6.61
C GLN A 581 -48.61 -129.95 7.67
N LEU A 582 -48.50 -129.59 8.96
CA LEU A 582 -48.59 -130.56 10.05
C LEU A 582 -49.95 -131.30 10.06
N VAL A 583 -51.05 -130.55 9.91
CA VAL A 583 -52.41 -131.14 9.82
C VAL A 583 -52.56 -132.03 8.59
N ALA A 584 -52.03 -131.63 7.43
CA ALA A 584 -52.08 -132.44 6.20
C ALA A 584 -51.29 -133.76 6.37
N LEU A 585 -50.14 -133.71 7.05
CA LEU A 585 -49.33 -134.88 7.34
C LEU A 585 -50.04 -135.83 8.32
N GLU A 586 -50.77 -135.28 9.28
CA GLU A 586 -51.59 -136.06 10.23
C GLU A 586 -52.83 -136.67 9.56
N GLN A 587 -53.47 -135.94 8.64
CA GLN A 587 -54.52 -136.48 7.76
C GLN A 587 -53.99 -137.61 6.86
N GLN A 588 -52.76 -137.49 6.35
CA GLN A 588 -52.14 -138.56 5.57
C GLN A 588 -51.88 -139.79 6.44
N LYS A 589 -51.31 -139.62 7.65
CA LYS A 589 -51.12 -140.73 8.62
C LYS A 589 -52.44 -141.41 8.99
N THR A 590 -53.51 -140.65 9.18
CA THR A 590 -54.84 -141.21 9.47
C THR A 590 -55.44 -141.92 8.25
N ARG A 591 -55.31 -141.38 7.03
CA ARG A 591 -55.70 -142.08 5.78
C ARG A 591 -54.89 -143.38 5.57
N GLU A 592 -53.61 -143.38 5.88
CA GLU A 592 -52.76 -144.58 5.83
C GLU A 592 -53.17 -145.62 6.89
N LYS A 593 -53.53 -145.19 8.10
CA LYS A 593 -54.14 -146.06 9.13
C LYS A 593 -55.48 -146.64 8.68
N VAL A 594 -56.37 -145.84 8.09
CA VAL A 594 -57.66 -146.29 7.55
C VAL A 594 -57.44 -147.27 6.39
N LYS A 595 -56.46 -147.03 5.51
CA LYS A 595 -56.07 -147.99 4.47
C LYS A 595 -55.56 -149.31 5.05
N LYS A 596 -54.73 -149.29 6.10
CA LYS A 596 -54.31 -150.51 6.81
C LYS A 596 -55.50 -151.27 7.41
N MET A 597 -56.41 -150.58 8.10
CA MET A 597 -57.63 -151.20 8.66
C MET A 597 -58.57 -151.79 7.58
N ALA A 598 -58.61 -151.19 6.39
CA ALA A 598 -59.38 -151.71 5.26
C ALA A 598 -58.74 -152.95 4.59
N VAL A 599 -57.43 -153.17 4.78
CA VAL A 599 -56.72 -154.38 4.33
C VAL A 599 -56.85 -155.50 5.35
N ASP A 600 -56.92 -155.19 6.64
CA ASP A 600 -57.07 -156.16 7.74
C ASP A 600 -58.50 -156.75 7.89
N HIS A 601 -59.48 -156.29 7.10
CA HIS A 601 -60.88 -156.80 7.09
C HIS A 601 -61.19 -157.75 5.91
N LYS A 602 -60.16 -158.29 5.24
CA LYS A 602 -60.31 -159.19 4.08
C LYS A 602 -59.50 -160.50 4.17
N VAL A 603 -59.27 -160.99 5.38
CA VAL A 603 -58.76 -162.35 5.65
C VAL A 603 -59.77 -163.13 6.45
#